data_AF-A0A2H0GAF9-F1
#
_entry.id   AF-A0A2H0GAF9-F1
#
_cell.length_a   1.000
_cell.length_b   1.000
_cell.length_c   1.000
_cell.angle_alpha   90.00
_cell.angle_beta   90.00
_cell.angle_gamma   90.00
#
_symmetry.space_group_name_H-M   'P 1'
#
loop_
_entity.id
_entity.type
_entity.pdbx_description
1 polymer ?
#
loop_
_entity_poly.entity_id
_entity_poly.type
_entity_poly.pdbx_seq_one_letter_code
_entity_poly.pdbx_strand_id
1 'polypeptide(L)'
;MILGGISAKYNGKDAIGDLLQEWLGEWLKQKNFYFRSRANTQEFPDFLLAKDDKSGFLEIKTFNANATPAFDIANFDSYNKSLLIKPERLDADYLIFGYKMVDSVLSIDNLWLMKVWEMAGTSGANPVNMQTKNSQPYNLRPIKWYAKNPKNKPFANKITFLNAIAETLEKYSHSTGSYSKNWLKNVKKKYFENTGIKL
;
A
#
# COMPACT_ATOMS: atom_id res chain seq x y z
N MET A 1 -7.35 20.28 18.74
CA MET A 1 -8.68 20.63 18.18
C MET A 1 -9.27 21.76 18.99
N ILE A 2 -9.94 22.73 18.37
CA ILE A 2 -10.68 23.78 19.08
C ILE A 2 -12.15 23.69 18.67
N LEU A 3 -13.05 23.57 19.64
CA LEU A 3 -14.50 23.55 19.41
C LEU A 3 -15.20 24.31 20.55
N GLY A 4 -16.06 25.27 20.22
CA GLY A 4 -16.78 26.07 21.22
C GLY A 4 -15.87 26.86 22.17
N GLY A 5 -14.69 27.29 21.71
CA GLY A 5 -13.69 27.98 22.55
C GLY A 5 -12.87 27.06 23.47
N ILE A 6 -13.10 25.74 23.44
CA ILE A 6 -12.36 24.76 24.23
C ILE A 6 -11.28 24.13 23.36
N SER A 7 -10.03 24.15 23.84
CA SER A 7 -8.90 23.48 23.21
C SER A 7 -8.69 22.08 23.80
N ALA A 8 -8.65 21.07 22.94
CA ALA A 8 -8.37 19.69 23.29
C ALA A 8 -7.11 19.18 22.59
N LYS A 9 -6.25 18.54 23.38
CA LYS A 9 -5.04 17.84 22.92
C LYS A 9 -5.41 16.44 22.40
N TYR A 10 -4.99 16.11 21.18
CA TYR A 10 -5.17 14.78 20.61
C TYR A 10 -3.85 14.01 20.63
N ASN A 11 -3.85 12.85 21.28
CA ASN A 11 -2.70 11.93 21.34
C ASN A 11 -3.04 10.55 20.73
N GLY A 12 -4.20 10.42 20.09
CA GLY A 12 -4.60 9.19 19.41
C GLY A 12 -3.77 8.94 18.16
N LYS A 13 -3.84 7.71 17.65
CA LYS A 13 -3.12 7.27 16.45
C LYS A 13 -4.04 7.09 15.25
N ASP A 14 -5.34 6.90 15.52
CA ASP A 14 -6.31 6.40 14.54
C ASP A 14 -6.62 7.41 13.44
N ALA A 15 -6.61 8.70 13.75
CA ALA A 15 -6.92 9.76 12.79
C ALA A 15 -5.68 10.27 12.02
N ILE A 16 -4.46 9.89 12.41
CA ILE A 16 -3.23 10.47 11.83
C ILE A 16 -3.07 10.13 10.34
N GLY A 17 -3.54 8.95 9.93
CA GLY A 17 -3.53 8.54 8.52
C GLY A 17 -4.34 9.50 7.65
N ASP A 18 -5.62 9.66 7.99
CA ASP A 18 -6.55 10.53 7.27
C ASP A 18 -6.07 11.98 7.28
N LEU A 19 -5.60 12.48 8.43
CA LEU A 19 -5.08 13.85 8.57
C LEU A 19 -3.87 14.12 7.65
N LEU A 20 -2.92 13.18 7.54
CA LEU A 20 -1.76 13.35 6.68
C LEU A 20 -2.11 13.26 5.19
N GLN A 21 -3.09 12.43 4.83
CA GLN A 21 -3.62 12.35 3.47
C GLN A 21 -4.34 13.66 3.08
N GLU A 22 -5.23 14.17 3.92
CA GLU A 22 -5.89 15.46 3.70
C GLU A 22 -4.89 16.61 3.61
N TRP A 23 -3.92 16.66 4.54
CA TRP A 23 -2.86 17.66 4.54
C TRP A 23 -2.05 17.65 3.23
N LEU A 24 -1.70 16.48 2.71
CA LEU A 24 -0.99 16.38 1.44
C LEU A 24 -1.83 16.91 0.27
N GLY A 25 -3.13 16.59 0.25
CA GLY A 25 -4.06 17.13 -0.73
C GLY A 25 -4.09 18.67 -0.73
N GLU A 26 -4.19 19.29 0.45
CA GLU A 26 -4.15 20.74 0.59
C GLU A 26 -2.79 21.34 0.22
N TRP A 27 -1.69 20.67 0.58
CA TRP A 27 -0.35 21.09 0.19
C TRP A 27 -0.18 21.07 -1.34
N LEU A 28 -0.64 20.02 -2.02
CA LEU A 28 -0.60 19.92 -3.49
C LEU A 28 -1.38 21.07 -4.14
N LYS A 29 -2.57 21.41 -3.62
CA LYS A 29 -3.37 22.56 -4.09
C LYS A 29 -2.62 23.87 -3.92
N GLN A 30 -2.10 24.14 -2.71
CA GLN A 30 -1.38 25.37 -2.40
C GLN A 30 -0.10 25.54 -3.26
N LYS A 31 0.52 24.44 -3.66
CA LYS A 31 1.70 24.45 -4.54
C LYS A 31 1.35 24.40 -6.04
N ASN A 32 0.07 24.44 -6.41
CA ASN A 32 -0.42 24.36 -7.78
C ASN A 32 0.07 23.10 -8.52
N PHE A 33 0.21 21.97 -7.81
CA PHE A 33 0.46 20.69 -8.45
C PHE A 33 -0.84 20.10 -9.02
N TYR A 34 -0.73 19.49 -10.19
CA TYR A 34 -1.85 18.74 -10.76
C TYR A 34 -2.06 17.43 -9.99
N PHE A 35 -3.28 17.19 -9.53
CA PHE A 35 -3.71 15.90 -9.02
C PHE A 35 -5.24 15.78 -9.13
N ARG A 36 -5.73 14.56 -9.05
CA ARG A 36 -7.15 14.25 -8.92
C ARG A 36 -7.34 13.28 -7.75
N SER A 37 -8.50 13.34 -7.11
CA SER A 37 -8.95 12.35 -6.13
C SER A 37 -10.17 11.61 -6.69
N ARG A 38 -10.37 10.37 -6.26
CA ARG A 38 -11.59 9.63 -6.61
C ARG A 38 -12.79 10.18 -5.83
N ALA A 39 -13.98 10.05 -6.43
CA ALA A 39 -15.22 10.40 -5.75
C ALA A 39 -15.44 9.56 -4.48
N ASN A 40 -15.00 8.30 -4.51
CA ASN A 40 -14.94 7.42 -3.35
C ASN A 40 -13.51 7.38 -2.81
N THR A 41 -13.25 8.08 -1.70
CA THR A 41 -11.92 8.16 -1.06
C THR A 41 -11.47 6.84 -0.44
N GLN A 42 -12.37 5.86 -0.28
CA GLN A 42 -12.03 4.52 0.19
C GLN A 42 -11.46 3.61 -0.92
N GLU A 43 -11.45 4.09 -2.17
CA GLU A 43 -10.90 3.35 -3.31
C GLU A 43 -9.48 3.78 -3.64
N PHE A 44 -8.62 2.78 -3.84
CA PHE A 44 -7.28 2.98 -4.38
C PHE A 44 -7.30 3.65 -5.78
N PRO A 45 -6.34 4.55 -6.09
CA PRO A 45 -5.38 5.16 -5.16
C PRO A 45 -5.96 6.41 -4.48
N ASP A 46 -5.29 6.87 -3.42
CA ASP A 46 -5.61 8.14 -2.76
C ASP A 46 -5.52 9.34 -3.71
N PHE A 47 -4.49 9.36 -4.58
CA PHE A 47 -4.30 10.41 -5.59
C PHE A 47 -3.95 9.85 -6.97
N LEU A 48 -4.44 10.55 -8.00
CA LEU A 48 -4.09 10.37 -9.40
C LEU A 48 -3.29 11.58 -9.87
N LEU A 49 -1.99 11.38 -10.09
CA LEU A 49 -1.04 12.42 -10.50
C LEU A 49 -0.97 12.60 -12.02
N ALA A 50 -1.67 11.76 -12.78
CA ALA A 50 -1.76 11.81 -14.23
C ALA A 50 -3.15 12.22 -14.73
N LYS A 51 -3.21 12.71 -15.97
CA LYS A 51 -4.46 13.08 -16.63
C LYS A 51 -5.30 11.87 -17.03
N ASP A 52 -4.67 10.74 -17.31
CA ASP A 52 -5.35 9.47 -17.56
C ASP A 52 -5.62 8.69 -16.27
N ASP A 53 -6.49 7.68 -16.38
CA ASP A 53 -6.84 6.79 -15.27
C ASP A 53 -6.01 5.51 -15.22
N LYS A 54 -4.88 5.43 -15.94
CA LYS A 54 -4.03 4.24 -16.06
C LYS A 54 -2.64 4.43 -15.44
N SER A 55 -2.29 5.64 -15.03
CA SER A 55 -0.96 5.96 -14.51
C SER A 55 -1.01 6.97 -13.37
N GLY A 56 0.16 7.24 -12.78
CA GLY A 56 0.32 8.24 -11.72
C GLY A 56 -0.44 7.89 -10.43
N PHE A 57 -0.56 6.61 -10.08
CA PHE A 57 -1.20 6.19 -8.83
C PHE A 57 -0.29 6.51 -7.64
N LEU A 58 -0.79 7.30 -6.71
CA LEU A 58 -0.12 7.62 -5.45
C LEU A 58 -0.99 7.18 -4.27
N GLU A 59 -0.48 6.26 -3.47
CA GLU A 59 -1.09 5.76 -2.24
C GLU A 59 -0.34 6.29 -1.02
N ILE A 60 -1.06 6.73 0.00
CA ILE A 60 -0.52 7.22 1.25
C ILE A 60 -0.58 6.10 2.29
N LYS A 61 0.53 5.90 3.00
CA LYS A 61 0.57 5.05 4.19
C LYS A 61 1.24 5.79 5.32
N THR A 62 0.80 5.50 6.54
CA THR A 62 1.36 6.13 7.73
C THR A 62 1.60 5.06 8.79
N PHE A 63 2.61 5.27 9.63
CA PHE A 63 2.81 4.48 10.83
C PHE A 63 3.56 5.28 11.89
N ASN A 64 3.38 4.92 13.16
CA ASN A 64 4.15 5.49 14.24
C ASN A 64 5.60 5.00 14.15
N ALA A 65 6.56 5.91 13.97
CA ALA A 65 7.98 5.61 13.79
C ALA A 65 8.62 4.90 15.00
N ASN A 66 8.02 5.01 16.19
CA ASN A 66 8.44 4.26 17.39
C ASN A 66 7.95 2.79 17.39
N ALA A 67 7.14 2.40 16.40
CA ALA A 67 6.62 1.05 16.22
C ALA A 67 7.07 0.44 14.88
N THR A 68 6.75 -0.83 14.66
CA THR A 68 6.91 -1.46 13.34
C THR A 68 5.80 -1.01 12.39
N PRO A 69 6.07 -0.94 11.06
CA PRO A 69 5.04 -0.62 10.09
C PRO A 69 4.00 -1.74 10.09
N ALA A 70 2.81 -1.41 10.60
CA ALA A 70 1.68 -2.33 10.73
C ALA A 70 0.45 -1.77 10.02
N PHE A 71 0.65 -0.97 8.96
CA PHE A 71 -0.43 -0.61 8.05
C PHE A 71 -0.77 -1.79 7.13
N ASP A 72 -1.94 -1.74 6.51
CA ASP A 72 -2.33 -2.65 5.44
C ASP A 72 -1.86 -2.08 4.10
N ILE A 73 -1.17 -2.90 3.31
CA ILE A 73 -0.86 -2.53 1.91
C ILE A 73 -2.17 -2.57 1.11
N ALA A 74 -2.86 -3.70 1.18
CA ALA A 74 -4.18 -3.92 0.60
C ALA A 74 -4.79 -5.21 1.16
N ASN A 75 -6.12 -5.35 1.05
CA ASN A 75 -6.78 -6.64 1.22
C ASN A 75 -6.30 -7.62 0.13
N PHE A 76 -5.92 -8.84 0.54
CA PHE A 76 -5.24 -9.82 -0.31
C PHE A 76 -6.09 -10.21 -1.53
N ASP A 77 -7.33 -10.64 -1.32
CA ASP A 77 -8.24 -11.03 -2.39
C ASP A 77 -8.56 -9.86 -3.33
N SER A 78 -8.92 -8.72 -2.74
CA SER A 78 -9.29 -7.52 -3.51
C SER A 78 -8.13 -7.03 -4.36
N TYR A 79 -6.91 -7.04 -3.81
CA TYR A 79 -5.70 -6.68 -4.54
C TYR A 79 -5.48 -7.63 -5.73
N ASN A 80 -5.48 -8.94 -5.49
CA ASN A 80 -5.19 -9.93 -6.53
C ASN A 80 -6.26 -9.99 -7.62
N LYS A 81 -7.54 -9.80 -7.28
CA LYS A 81 -8.62 -9.63 -8.26
C LYS A 81 -8.45 -8.34 -9.06
N SER A 82 -8.06 -7.24 -8.41
CA SER A 82 -7.81 -5.98 -9.11
C SER A 82 -6.68 -6.07 -10.13
N LEU A 83 -5.63 -6.87 -9.84
CA LEU A 83 -4.52 -7.08 -10.77
C LEU A 83 -4.91 -7.86 -12.03
N LEU A 84 -5.98 -8.66 -12.00
CA LEU A 84 -6.50 -9.32 -13.21
C LEU A 84 -7.15 -8.33 -14.19
N ILE A 85 -7.61 -7.18 -13.68
CA ILE A 85 -8.34 -6.16 -14.45
C ILE A 85 -7.41 -4.99 -14.79
N LYS A 86 -6.65 -4.52 -13.79
CA LYS A 86 -5.87 -3.29 -13.79
C LYS A 86 -4.45 -3.52 -13.23
N PRO A 87 -3.61 -4.33 -13.91
CA PRO A 87 -2.29 -4.70 -13.41
C PRO A 87 -1.29 -3.54 -13.32
N GLU A 88 -1.53 -2.42 -14.00
CA GLU A 88 -0.77 -1.16 -13.83
C GLU A 88 -0.81 -0.63 -12.38
N ARG A 89 -1.73 -1.12 -11.53
CA ARG A 89 -1.69 -0.89 -10.08
C ARG A 89 -0.35 -1.31 -9.46
N LEU A 90 0.38 -2.24 -10.08
CA LEU A 90 1.73 -2.61 -9.64
C LEU A 90 2.71 -1.43 -9.71
N ASP A 91 2.50 -0.46 -10.60
CA ASP A 91 3.36 0.71 -10.77
C ASP A 91 3.06 1.85 -9.81
N ALA A 92 2.12 1.65 -8.88
CA ALA A 92 1.77 2.65 -7.90
C ALA A 92 2.96 3.05 -7.02
N ASP A 93 3.05 4.35 -6.77
CA ASP A 93 3.95 4.93 -5.79
C ASP A 93 3.26 4.96 -4.42
N TYR A 94 3.97 4.51 -3.40
CA TYR A 94 3.53 4.57 -2.02
C TYR A 94 4.36 5.63 -1.31
N LEU A 95 3.72 6.73 -0.90
CA LEU A 95 4.33 7.74 -0.06
C LEU A 95 4.04 7.40 1.40
N ILE A 96 5.08 7.00 2.12
CA ILE A 96 4.98 6.44 3.46
C ILE A 96 5.51 7.43 4.48
N PHE A 97 4.67 7.84 5.43
CA PHE A 97 5.03 8.73 6.53
C PHE A 97 5.27 7.93 7.82
N GLY A 98 6.51 7.96 8.31
CA GLY A 98 6.85 7.53 9.66
C GLY A 98 6.67 8.72 10.61
N TYR A 99 5.59 8.76 11.37
CA TYR A 99 5.25 9.90 12.22
C TYR A 99 5.59 9.67 13.70
N LYS A 100 5.79 10.75 14.45
CA LYS A 100 5.86 10.77 15.91
C LYS A 100 4.80 11.72 16.46
N MET A 101 4.25 11.36 17.61
CA MET A 101 3.35 12.19 18.41
C MET A 101 3.98 12.35 19.79
N VAL A 102 4.43 13.55 20.12
CA VAL A 102 5.02 13.89 21.42
C VAL A 102 4.32 15.14 21.93
N ASP A 103 3.75 15.09 23.14
CA ASP A 103 3.02 16.20 23.75
C ASP A 103 1.94 16.83 22.84
N SER A 104 1.26 15.98 22.07
CA SER A 104 0.25 16.34 21.06
C SER A 104 0.77 17.13 19.85
N VAL A 105 2.09 17.12 19.63
CA VAL A 105 2.73 17.65 18.42
C VAL A 105 3.02 16.50 17.46
N LEU A 106 2.42 16.57 16.28
CA LEU A 106 2.69 15.67 15.17
C LEU A 106 3.98 16.11 14.45
N SER A 107 4.91 15.19 14.26
CA SER A 107 6.10 15.38 13.44
C SER A 107 6.34 14.18 12.51
N ILE A 108 7.00 14.44 11.39
CA ILE A 108 7.42 13.41 10.44
C ILE A 108 8.88 13.07 10.76
N ASP A 109 9.12 11.85 11.22
CA ASP A 109 10.46 11.34 11.52
C ASP A 109 11.16 10.84 10.25
N ASN A 110 10.39 10.22 9.37
CA ASN A 110 10.89 9.65 8.12
C ASN A 110 9.83 9.72 7.01
N LEU A 111 10.31 9.79 5.78
CA LEU A 111 9.50 9.79 4.57
C LEU A 111 10.12 8.83 3.56
N TRP A 112 9.31 8.00 2.93
CA TRP A 112 9.73 7.09 1.86
C TRP A 112 8.80 7.20 0.66
N LEU A 113 9.37 7.10 -0.54
CA LEU A 113 8.63 6.89 -1.78
C LEU A 113 9.05 5.53 -2.34
N MET A 114 8.11 4.60 -2.44
CA MET A 114 8.42 3.20 -2.72
C MET A 114 7.40 2.56 -3.65
N LYS A 115 7.82 1.51 -4.35
CA LYS A 115 6.93 0.55 -5.01
C LYS A 115 6.52 -0.55 -4.03
N VAL A 116 5.41 -1.22 -4.33
CA VAL A 116 4.85 -2.26 -3.45
C VAL A 116 5.85 -3.38 -3.12
N TRP A 117 6.68 -3.78 -4.09
CA TRP A 117 7.69 -4.85 -3.88
C TRP A 117 8.86 -4.42 -3.00
N GLU A 118 9.10 -3.11 -2.84
CA GLU A 118 10.19 -2.57 -2.03
C GLU A 118 9.82 -2.53 -0.53
N MET A 119 8.52 -2.52 -0.21
CA MET A 119 8.02 -2.60 1.16
C MET A 119 7.42 -3.96 1.54
N ALA A 120 7.08 -4.80 0.55
CA ALA A 120 6.69 -6.17 0.75
C ALA A 120 7.92 -7.10 0.81
N GLY A 121 7.78 -8.24 1.48
CA GLY A 121 8.81 -9.26 1.53
C GLY A 121 8.20 -10.60 1.91
N THR A 122 9.03 -11.63 2.03
CA THR A 122 8.58 -12.94 2.52
C THR A 122 8.21 -12.90 4.00
N SER A 123 7.45 -13.90 4.46
CA SER A 123 7.32 -14.17 5.90
C SER A 123 7.72 -15.62 6.17
N GLY A 124 8.25 -15.92 7.36
CA GLY A 124 8.76 -17.26 7.64
C GLY A 124 7.78 -18.39 7.36
N ALA A 125 6.46 -18.13 7.47
CA ALA A 125 5.42 -19.11 7.17
C ALA A 125 4.84 -19.00 5.74
N ASN A 126 4.96 -17.85 5.06
CA ASN A 126 4.30 -17.61 3.77
C ASN A 126 5.20 -16.92 2.74
N PRO A 127 5.06 -17.24 1.44
CA PRO A 127 5.85 -16.62 0.38
C PRO A 127 5.78 -15.08 0.37
N VAL A 128 4.67 -14.49 0.83
CA VAL A 128 4.54 -13.05 1.08
C VAL A 128 4.14 -12.77 2.53
N ASN A 129 4.59 -11.63 3.07
CA ASN A 129 4.19 -11.15 4.37
C ASN A 129 2.74 -10.65 4.35
N MET A 130 1.92 -11.24 5.20
CA MET A 130 0.48 -10.98 5.24
C MET A 130 -0.09 -11.31 6.61
N GLN A 131 -1.25 -10.73 6.89
CA GLN A 131 -2.11 -11.13 7.98
C GLN A 131 -2.99 -12.29 7.52
N THR A 132 -3.10 -13.33 8.35
CA THR A 132 -4.09 -14.40 8.19
C THR A 132 -5.20 -14.28 9.23
N LYS A 133 -6.44 -14.59 8.84
CA LYS A 133 -7.61 -14.69 9.74
C LYS A 133 -8.38 -15.95 9.41
N ASN A 134 -8.73 -16.76 10.42
CA ASN A 134 -9.41 -18.05 10.24
C ASN A 134 -8.70 -18.94 9.20
N SER A 135 -7.37 -19.00 9.26
CA SER A 135 -6.51 -19.72 8.31
C SER A 135 -6.58 -19.23 6.85
N GLN A 136 -7.14 -18.05 6.59
CA GLN A 136 -7.21 -17.44 5.27
C GLN A 136 -6.33 -16.19 5.13
N PRO A 137 -5.78 -15.91 3.94
CA PRO A 137 -5.14 -14.64 3.65
C PRO A 137 -6.15 -13.50 3.86
N TYR A 138 -5.74 -12.46 4.59
CA TYR A 138 -6.59 -11.29 4.84
C TYR A 138 -6.01 -10.04 4.20
N ASN A 139 -4.90 -9.52 4.71
CA ASN A 139 -4.26 -8.31 4.20
C ASN A 139 -2.78 -8.53 3.92
N LEU A 140 -2.29 -7.98 2.81
CA LEU A 140 -0.86 -7.84 2.56
C LEU A 140 -0.25 -6.85 3.57
N ARG A 141 0.89 -7.22 4.16
CA ARG A 141 1.54 -6.43 5.21
C ARG A 141 2.96 -6.08 4.81
N PRO A 142 3.43 -4.85 5.11
CA PRO A 142 4.80 -4.50 4.86
C PRO A 142 5.74 -5.26 5.82
N ILE A 143 6.98 -5.43 5.41
CA ILE A 143 8.07 -5.82 6.32
C ILE A 143 8.69 -4.57 6.94
N LYS A 144 9.61 -4.73 7.90
CA LYS A 144 10.42 -3.60 8.39
C LYS A 144 11.59 -3.32 7.43
N TRP A 145 11.29 -2.75 6.25
CA TRP A 145 12.24 -2.59 5.14
C TRP A 145 13.49 -1.76 5.50
N TYR A 146 13.36 -0.82 6.43
CA TYR A 146 14.42 0.09 6.88
C TYR A 146 15.26 -0.44 8.06
N ALA A 147 15.06 -1.69 8.48
CA ALA A 147 15.85 -2.27 9.57
C ALA A 147 17.30 -2.53 9.15
N LYS A 148 18.27 -2.20 10.01
CA LYS A 148 19.70 -2.46 9.77
C LYS A 148 20.01 -3.95 9.55
N ASN A 149 19.38 -4.82 10.35
CA ASN A 149 19.50 -6.27 10.28
C ASN A 149 18.10 -6.89 10.12
N PRO A 150 17.54 -6.91 8.91
CA PRO A 150 16.14 -7.29 8.71
C PRO A 150 15.98 -8.82 8.71
N LYS A 151 14.96 -9.32 9.44
CA LYS A 151 14.58 -10.75 9.40
C LYS A 151 14.07 -11.17 8.02
N ASN A 152 13.28 -10.30 7.39
CA ASN A 152 12.72 -10.49 6.06
C ASN A 152 13.25 -9.35 5.18
N LYS A 153 13.61 -9.63 3.92
CA LYS A 153 14.11 -8.61 2.98
C LYS A 153 13.05 -8.23 1.95
N PRO A 154 13.10 -6.99 1.42
CA PRO A 154 12.25 -6.60 0.31
C PRO A 154 12.42 -7.52 -0.89
N PHE A 155 11.39 -7.59 -1.75
CA PHE A 155 11.54 -8.23 -3.05
C PHE A 155 12.43 -7.38 -3.95
N ALA A 156 13.32 -8.03 -4.70
CA ALA A 156 14.28 -7.34 -5.56
C ALA A 156 13.61 -6.58 -6.71
N ASN A 157 12.46 -7.07 -7.17
CA ASN A 157 11.71 -6.47 -8.27
C ASN A 157 10.25 -6.95 -8.30
N LYS A 158 9.45 -6.30 -9.14
CA LYS A 158 8.04 -6.62 -9.41
C LYS A 158 7.79 -8.11 -9.71
N ILE A 159 8.71 -8.79 -10.42
CA ILE A 159 8.53 -10.19 -10.82
C ILE A 159 8.69 -11.13 -9.64
N THR A 160 9.73 -10.92 -8.83
CA THR A 160 9.92 -11.69 -7.59
C THR A 160 8.72 -11.55 -6.64
N PHE A 161 8.15 -10.35 -6.54
CA PHE A 161 6.91 -10.11 -5.80
C PHE A 161 5.72 -10.88 -6.39
N LEU A 162 5.50 -10.81 -7.71
CA LEU A 162 4.38 -11.52 -8.37
C LEU A 162 4.48 -13.04 -8.23
N ASN A 163 5.68 -13.61 -8.29
CA ASN A 163 5.90 -15.03 -8.08
C ASN A 163 5.52 -15.43 -6.64
N ALA A 164 5.95 -14.65 -5.64
CA ALA A 164 5.57 -14.89 -4.25
C ALA A 164 4.05 -14.79 -4.02
N ILE A 165 3.37 -13.85 -4.70
CA ILE A 165 1.91 -13.79 -4.68
C ILE A 165 1.31 -15.06 -5.29
N ALA A 166 1.80 -15.52 -6.44
CA ALA A 166 1.29 -16.73 -7.11
C ALA A 166 1.47 -17.99 -6.23
N GLU A 167 2.64 -18.19 -5.63
CA GLU A 167 2.88 -19.28 -4.67
C GLU A 167 1.96 -19.19 -3.46
N THR A 168 1.65 -17.97 -3.00
CA THR A 168 0.68 -17.77 -1.92
C THR A 168 -0.73 -18.14 -2.36
N LEU A 169 -1.16 -17.78 -3.56
CA LEU A 169 -2.46 -18.18 -4.10
C LEU A 169 -2.58 -19.71 -4.24
N GLU A 170 -1.52 -20.40 -4.65
CA GLU A 170 -1.49 -21.87 -4.71
C GLU A 170 -1.61 -22.50 -3.32
N LYS A 171 -0.82 -22.01 -2.35
CA LYS A 171 -0.87 -22.45 -0.95
C LYS A 171 -2.27 -22.28 -0.33
N TYR A 172 -2.97 -21.22 -0.69
CA TYR A 172 -4.33 -20.89 -0.22
C TYR A 172 -5.39 -21.13 -1.30
N SER A 173 -5.21 -22.14 -2.14
CA SER A 173 -6.13 -22.45 -3.26
C SER A 173 -7.56 -22.76 -2.81
N HIS A 174 -7.74 -23.27 -1.57
CA HIS A 174 -9.05 -23.56 -1.00
C HIS A 174 -9.92 -22.31 -0.79
N SER A 175 -9.34 -21.12 -0.63
CA SER A 175 -10.08 -19.85 -0.54
C SER A 175 -9.94 -18.95 -1.76
N THR A 176 -8.82 -19.06 -2.47
CA THR A 176 -8.51 -18.19 -3.62
C THR A 176 -8.87 -18.83 -4.97
N GLY A 177 -9.29 -20.10 -4.96
CA GLY A 177 -9.53 -20.92 -6.15
C GLY A 177 -10.51 -20.34 -7.17
N SER A 178 -11.41 -19.45 -6.73
CA SER A 178 -12.35 -18.75 -7.62
C SER A 178 -11.69 -17.84 -8.66
N TYR A 179 -10.44 -17.39 -8.42
CA TYR A 179 -9.73 -16.48 -9.33
C TYR A 179 -8.24 -16.81 -9.52
N SER A 180 -7.66 -17.75 -8.75
CA SER A 180 -6.21 -18.02 -8.77
C SER A 180 -5.73 -18.86 -9.96
N LYS A 181 -6.63 -19.54 -10.68
CA LYS A 181 -6.25 -20.37 -11.83
C LYS A 181 -5.57 -19.55 -12.93
N ASN A 182 -4.34 -19.93 -13.29
CA ASN A 182 -3.50 -19.21 -14.26
C ASN A 182 -3.28 -17.72 -13.93
N TRP A 183 -3.42 -17.33 -12.65
CA TRP A 183 -3.43 -15.93 -12.24
C TRP A 183 -2.20 -15.15 -12.72
N LEU A 184 -1.00 -15.68 -12.50
CA LEU A 184 0.24 -15.02 -12.88
C LEU A 184 0.33 -14.78 -14.39
N LYS A 185 -0.04 -15.80 -15.19
CA LYS A 185 -0.08 -15.69 -16.66
C LYS A 185 -1.06 -14.63 -17.12
N ASN A 186 -2.25 -14.59 -16.50
CA ASN A 186 -3.29 -13.62 -16.83
C ASN A 186 -2.87 -12.19 -16.48
N VAL A 187 -2.28 -11.97 -15.30
CA VAL A 187 -1.75 -10.66 -14.89
C VAL A 187 -0.65 -10.19 -15.83
N LYS A 188 0.34 -11.05 -16.15
CA LYS A 188 1.43 -10.70 -17.07
C LYS A 188 0.92 -10.35 -18.46
N LYS A 189 -0.01 -11.16 -19.00
CA LYS A 189 -0.65 -10.91 -20.29
C LYS A 189 -1.37 -9.57 -20.29
N LYS A 190 -2.24 -9.34 -19.29
CA LYS A 190 -3.02 -8.10 -19.20
C LYS A 190 -2.14 -6.87 -19.02
N TYR A 191 -1.04 -7.00 -18.28
CA TYR A 191 -0.09 -5.92 -18.10
C TYR A 191 0.60 -5.54 -19.41
N PHE A 192 1.04 -6.53 -20.18
CA PHE A 192 1.60 -6.30 -21.51
C PHE A 192 0.59 -5.65 -22.45
N GLU A 193 -0.67 -6.12 -22.47
CA GLU A 193 -1.74 -5.51 -23.27
C GLU A 193 -1.99 -4.03 -22.89
N ASN A 194 -1.92 -3.69 -21.60
CA ASN A 194 -2.20 -2.34 -21.12
C ASN A 194 -1.03 -1.37 -21.28
N THR A 195 0.21 -1.86 -21.20
CA THR A 195 1.42 -1.01 -21.06
C THR A 195 2.46 -1.21 -22.17
N GLY A 196 2.38 -2.29 -22.94
CA GLY A 196 3.42 -2.70 -23.89
C GLY A 196 4.69 -3.28 -23.24
N ILE A 197 4.76 -3.36 -21.90
CA ILE A 197 5.95 -3.83 -21.17
C ILE A 197 5.79 -5.31 -20.77
N LYS A 198 6.83 -6.12 -20.98
CA LYS A 198 6.85 -7.52 -20.58
C LYS A 198 7.28 -7.67 -19.11
N LEU A 199 6.58 -8.56 -18.40
CA LEU A 199 6.86 -8.97 -17.01
C LEU A 199 7.36 -10.41 -16.95
#